data_AF-A0A519WQ30-F1
#
_entry.id   AF-A0A519WQ30-F1
#
_cell.length_a   1.000
_cell.length_b   1.000
_cell.length_c   1.000
_cell.angle_alpha   90.00
_cell.angle_beta   90.00
_cell.angle_gamma   90.00
#
_symmetry.space_group_name_H-M   'P 1'
#
loop_
_entity.id
_entity.type
_entity.pdbx_description
1 polymer ?
#
loop_
_entity_poly.entity_id
_entity_poly.type
_entity_poly.pdbx_seq_one_letter_code
_entity_poly.pdbx_strand_id
1 'polypeptide(L)'
;MYEQTYHYARSFSYENFMRRAFKSERNFSRGIDNSVYLQLHYIANGHSLSTKNYSKQFEKIRKFLLKGTDKVLKWKLTDIERSEVEYNASLIFKTSDEEGFHQAINSLIDATQRFKEY
;
A
#
# COMPACT_ATOMS: atom_id res chain seq x y z
N MET A 1 33.21 13.00 1.70
CA MET A 1 32.64 12.17 2.78
C MET A 1 31.13 12.26 2.62
N TYR A 2 30.54 11.40 1.79
CA TYR A 2 29.12 11.50 1.44
C TYR A 2 28.32 10.61 2.38
N GLU A 3 27.48 11.27 3.16
CA GLU A 3 26.60 10.69 4.17
C GLU A 3 25.62 9.68 3.54
N GLN A 4 25.73 8.42 3.99
CA GLN A 4 24.77 7.34 3.73
C GLN A 4 23.54 7.45 4.67
N THR A 5 22.77 8.54 4.60
CA THR A 5 21.64 8.75 5.52
C THR A 5 20.36 9.18 4.82
N TYR A 6 19.95 8.54 3.71
CA TYR A 6 18.65 8.87 3.09
C TYR A 6 17.81 7.72 2.51
N HIS A 7 18.10 6.45 2.80
CA HIS A 7 17.32 5.34 2.23
C HIS A 7 16.45 4.51 3.21
N TYR A 8 16.66 4.60 4.52
CA TYR A 8 15.94 3.75 5.49
C TYR A 8 14.64 4.36 6.04
N ALA A 9 14.49 5.69 6.02
CA ALA A 9 13.30 6.34 6.58
C ALA A 9 12.07 6.29 5.66
N ARG A 10 12.26 6.22 4.34
CA ARG A 10 11.15 6.12 3.36
C ARG A 10 10.72 4.69 3.03
N SER A 11 11.57 3.69 3.25
CA SER A 11 11.22 2.27 3.03
C SER A 11 10.39 1.68 4.17
N PHE A 12 10.40 2.32 5.35
CA PHE A 12 9.77 1.79 6.56
C PHE A 12 8.24 1.88 6.56
N SER A 13 7.60 2.62 5.66
CA SER A 13 6.18 2.98 5.79
C SER A 13 5.26 2.10 4.93
N TYR A 14 5.56 1.95 3.65
CA TYR A 14 4.83 1.09 2.71
C TYR A 14 5.03 -0.41 2.98
N GLU A 15 6.26 -0.84 3.24
CA GLU A 15 6.54 -2.24 3.55
C GLU A 15 5.80 -2.71 4.82
N ASN A 16 5.66 -1.83 5.81
CA ASN A 16 4.94 -2.16 7.04
C ASN A 16 3.45 -2.27 6.82
N PHE A 17 2.83 -1.37 6.06
CA PHE A 17 1.44 -1.54 5.62
C PHE A 17 1.26 -2.86 4.87
N MET A 18 2.15 -3.20 3.94
CA MET A 18 2.04 -4.43 3.15
C MET A 18 2.22 -5.69 4.01
N ARG A 19 3.17 -5.69 4.95
CA ARG A 19 3.33 -6.77 5.93
C ARG A 19 2.08 -6.94 6.78
N ARG A 20 1.53 -5.83 7.26
CA ARG A 20 0.32 -5.76 8.09
C ARG A 20 -0.90 -6.27 7.32
N ALA A 21 -1.22 -5.63 6.21
CA ALA A 21 -2.38 -5.94 5.38
C ALA A 21 -2.34 -7.36 4.81
N PHE A 22 -1.17 -7.89 4.42
CA PHE A 22 -1.10 -9.18 3.74
C PHE A 22 -0.59 -10.35 4.57
N LYS A 23 -0.14 -10.13 5.82
CA LYS A 23 0.52 -11.13 6.68
C LYS A 23 1.72 -11.80 5.99
N SER A 24 2.46 -11.05 5.17
CA SER A 24 3.68 -11.58 4.56
C SER A 24 4.80 -11.55 5.58
N GLU A 25 5.43 -12.70 5.85
CA GLU A 25 6.72 -12.73 6.55
C GLU A 25 7.75 -11.85 5.82
N ARG A 26 8.88 -11.54 6.48
CA ARG A 26 10.02 -10.74 5.95
C ARG A 26 10.49 -11.13 4.54
N ASN A 27 10.06 -12.28 4.03
CA ASN A 27 10.31 -12.75 2.68
C ASN A 27 9.18 -12.33 1.72
N PHE A 28 9.20 -11.06 1.29
CA PHE A 28 8.34 -10.53 0.22
C PHE A 28 8.45 -11.34 -1.09
N SER A 29 9.55 -12.08 -1.28
CA SER A 29 9.77 -13.00 -2.40
C SER A 29 8.84 -14.22 -2.42
N ARG A 30 8.18 -14.56 -1.30
CA ARG A 30 7.41 -15.82 -1.15
C ARG A 30 5.92 -15.65 -0.83
N GLY A 31 5.45 -14.46 -0.42
CA GLY A 31 4.09 -14.31 0.13
C GLY A 31 3.20 -13.22 -0.48
N ILE A 32 3.78 -12.27 -1.22
CA ILE A 32 3.04 -11.23 -1.95
C ILE A 32 3.28 -11.47 -3.44
N ASP A 33 2.26 -11.24 -4.27
CA ASP A 33 2.41 -11.28 -5.73
C ASP A 33 3.47 -10.23 -6.11
N ASN A 34 4.71 -10.69 -6.28
CA ASN A 34 5.91 -9.85 -6.38
C ASN A 34 5.77 -8.83 -7.52
N SER A 35 5.00 -9.18 -8.56
CA SER A 35 4.69 -8.28 -9.66
C SER A 35 3.88 -7.04 -9.24
N VAL A 36 2.89 -7.21 -8.37
CA VAL A 36 2.04 -6.11 -7.88
C VAL A 36 2.80 -5.26 -6.87
N TYR A 37 3.62 -5.89 -6.03
CA TYR A 37 4.50 -5.16 -5.11
C TYR A 37 5.47 -4.24 -5.86
N LEU A 38 6.14 -4.76 -6.89
CA LEU A 38 7.08 -4.01 -7.70
C LEU A 38 6.39 -2.83 -8.42
N GLN A 39 5.19 -3.06 -8.95
CA GLN A 39 4.37 -2.01 -9.59
C GLN A 39 3.98 -0.90 -8.63
N LEU A 40 3.53 -1.27 -7.42
CA LEU A 40 3.20 -0.30 -6.37
C LEU A 40 4.44 0.45 -5.88
N HIS A 41 5.59 -0.22 -5.77
CA HIS A 41 6.87 0.42 -5.45
C HIS A 41 7.28 1.42 -6.54
N TYR A 42 7.07 1.09 -7.83
CA TYR A 42 7.31 2.04 -8.93
C TYR A 42 6.41 3.27 -8.84
N ILE A 43 5.10 3.08 -8.62
CA ILE A 43 4.15 4.18 -8.42
C ILE A 43 4.56 5.04 -7.21
N ALA A 44 4.97 4.42 -6.10
CA ALA A 44 5.42 5.11 -4.89
C ALA A 44 6.65 6.01 -5.12
N ASN A 45 7.49 5.66 -6.10
CA ASN A 45 8.68 6.42 -6.47
C ASN A 45 8.47 7.34 -7.68
N GLY A 46 7.20 7.57 -8.10
CA GLY A 46 6.87 8.49 -9.20
C GLY A 46 7.13 7.92 -10.59
N HIS A 47 7.24 6.60 -10.73
CA HIS A 47 7.37 5.94 -12.03
C HIS A 47 6.01 5.46 -12.53
N SER A 48 5.77 5.64 -13.83
CA SER A 48 4.57 5.12 -14.48
C SER A 48 4.61 3.63 -14.76
N LEU A 49 3.44 3.01 -14.73
CA LEU A 49 3.23 1.63 -15.15
C LEU A 49 3.49 1.48 -16.64
N SER A 50 3.78 0.24 -17.05
CA SER A 50 3.88 -0.05 -18.48
C SER A 50 2.56 0.25 -19.19
N THR A 51 2.62 0.97 -20.31
CA THR A 51 1.46 1.26 -21.15
C THR A 51 0.82 -0.02 -21.70
N LYS A 52 1.60 -1.10 -21.84
CA LYS A 52 1.10 -2.42 -22.26
C LYS A 52 0.26 -3.03 -21.13
N ASN A 53 -1.01 -3.33 -21.40
CA ASN A 53 -1.94 -3.85 -20.39
C ASN A 53 -2.18 -2.90 -19.21
N TYR A 54 -2.01 -1.59 -19.38
CA TYR A 54 -2.17 -0.58 -18.33
C TYR A 54 -3.42 -0.79 -17.47
N SER A 55 -4.59 -0.88 -18.11
CA SER A 55 -5.88 -1.11 -17.44
C SER A 55 -5.90 -2.39 -16.58
N LYS A 56 -5.30 -3.49 -17.06
CA LYS A 56 -5.21 -4.75 -16.29
C LYS A 56 -4.26 -4.62 -15.10
N GLN A 57 -3.13 -3.92 -15.26
CA GLN A 57 -2.21 -3.65 -14.15
C GLN A 57 -2.91 -2.81 -13.09
N PHE A 58 -3.64 -1.78 -13.53
CA PHE A 58 -4.42 -0.88 -12.68
C PHE A 58 -5.48 -1.63 -11.87
N GLU A 59 -6.27 -2.48 -12.53
CA GLU A 59 -7.29 -3.30 -11.89
C GLU A 59 -6.67 -4.32 -10.91
N LYS A 60 -5.54 -4.92 -11.27
CA LYS A 60 -4.81 -5.86 -10.41
C LYS A 60 -4.33 -5.17 -9.13
N ILE A 61 -3.76 -3.97 -9.26
CA ILE A 61 -3.32 -3.14 -8.13
C ILE A 61 -4.51 -2.75 -7.25
N ARG A 62 -5.61 -2.26 -7.84
CA ARG A 62 -6.83 -1.91 -7.10
C ARG A 62 -7.35 -3.09 -6.28
N LYS A 63 -7.56 -4.23 -6.92
CA LYS A 63 -8.04 -5.46 -6.26
C LYS A 63 -7.11 -5.89 -5.15
N PHE A 64 -5.80 -5.76 -5.37
CA PHE A 64 -4.80 -6.09 -4.38
C PHE A 64 -4.91 -5.17 -3.16
N LEU A 65 -4.90 -3.85 -3.34
CA LEU A 65 -5.02 -2.87 -2.26
C LEU A 65 -6.33 -3.03 -1.47
N LEU A 66 -7.47 -3.20 -2.16
CA LEU A 66 -8.78 -3.41 -1.52
C LEU A 66 -8.80 -4.69 -0.67
N LYS A 67 -8.18 -5.77 -1.14
CA LYS A 67 -8.02 -6.99 -0.35
C LYS A 67 -7.18 -6.75 0.91
N GLY A 68 -6.19 -5.86 0.82
CA GLY A 68 -5.38 -5.42 1.96
C GLY A 68 -6.20 -4.65 2.99
N THR A 69 -6.97 -3.65 2.53
CA THR A 69 -7.85 -2.86 3.41
C THR A 69 -8.92 -3.74 4.07
N ASP A 70 -9.53 -4.67 3.34
CA ASP A 70 -10.51 -5.62 3.90
C ASP A 70 -9.93 -6.49 5.03
N LYS A 71 -8.65 -6.84 4.94
CA LYS A 71 -7.96 -7.58 6.00
C LYS A 71 -7.69 -6.71 7.22
N VAL A 72 -7.29 -5.45 7.02
CA VAL A 72 -7.08 -4.48 8.10
C VAL A 72 -8.40 -4.16 8.83
N LEU A 73 -9.51 -4.04 8.10
CA LEU A 73 -10.84 -3.77 8.69
C LEU A 73 -11.37 -4.90 9.59
N LYS A 74 -10.80 -6.10 9.49
CA LYS A 74 -11.09 -7.25 10.38
C LYS A 74 -10.32 -7.19 11.69
N TRP A 75 -9.40 -6.24 11.85
CA TRP A 75 -8.65 -6.06 13.08
C TRP A 75 -9.49 -5.32 14.12
N LYS A 76 -9.00 -5.34 15.36
CA LYS A 76 -9.57 -4.54 16.44
C LYS A 76 -9.11 -3.09 16.26
N LEU A 77 -9.91 -2.33 15.52
CA LEU A 77 -9.73 -0.90 15.28
C LEU A 77 -10.69 -0.10 16.16
N THR A 78 -10.28 1.09 16.58
CA THR A 78 -11.20 2.12 17.09
C THR A 78 -12.10 2.64 15.97
N ASP A 79 -13.17 3.33 16.32
CA ASP A 79 -14.12 3.88 15.33
C ASP A 79 -13.46 4.88 14.38
N ILE A 80 -12.48 5.66 14.89
CA ILE A 80 -11.71 6.63 14.09
C ILE A 80 -10.83 5.88 13.07
N GLU A 81 -10.05 4.92 13.54
CA GLU A 81 -9.15 4.13 12.69
C GLU A 81 -9.92 3.34 11.62
N ARG A 82 -11.10 2.79 11.98
CA ARG A 82 -11.99 2.12 11.03
C ARG A 82 -12.47 3.08 9.95
N SER A 83 -12.96 4.26 10.34
CA SER A 83 -13.43 5.29 9.41
C SER A 83 -12.33 5.74 8.44
N GLU A 84 -11.10 5.92 8.94
CA GLU A 84 -9.94 6.26 8.09
C GLU A 84 -9.63 5.17 7.06
N VAL A 85 -9.66 3.89 7.45
CA VAL A 85 -9.40 2.79 6.52
C VAL A 85 -10.53 2.65 5.49
N GLU A 86 -11.80 2.82 5.88
CA GLU A 86 -12.96 2.79 4.98
C GLU A 86 -12.96 3.95 3.97
N TYR A 87 -12.58 5.15 4.42
CA TYR A 87 -12.39 6.31 3.57
C TYR A 87 -11.33 6.05 2.50
N ASN A 88 -10.17 5.52 2.91
CA ASN A 88 -9.08 5.20 1.99
C ASN A 88 -9.40 4.04 1.03
N ALA A 89 -10.13 3.02 1.49
CA ALA A 89 -10.62 1.96 0.61
C ALA A 89 -11.56 2.53 -0.48
N SER A 90 -12.40 3.51 -0.11
CA SER A 90 -13.28 4.21 -1.06
C SER A 90 -12.48 5.06 -2.06
N LEU A 91 -11.37 5.68 -1.64
CA LEU A 91 -10.47 6.39 -2.55
C LEU A 91 -9.84 5.42 -3.57
N ILE A 92 -9.25 4.31 -3.12
CA ILE A 92 -8.67 3.27 -3.98
C ILE A 92 -9.67 2.79 -5.04
N PHE A 93 -10.93 2.59 -4.63
CA PHE A 93 -11.98 2.15 -5.54
C PHE A 93 -12.26 3.16 -6.65
N LYS A 94 -12.26 4.46 -6.33
CA LYS A 94 -12.57 5.56 -7.25
C LYS A 94 -11.38 6.03 -8.10
N THR A 95 -10.16 5.76 -7.66
CA THR A 95 -8.93 6.13 -8.36
C THR A 95 -8.91 5.57 -9.79
N SER A 96 -8.54 6.43 -10.75
CA SER A 96 -8.36 6.10 -12.17
C SER A 96 -6.94 6.28 -12.69
N ASP A 97 -6.03 6.85 -11.88
CA ASP A 97 -4.64 7.13 -12.24
C ASP A 97 -3.62 6.78 -11.14
N GLU A 98 -2.34 6.77 -11.52
CA GLU A 98 -1.22 6.41 -10.64
C GLU A 98 -1.09 7.36 -9.46
N GLU A 99 -1.40 8.65 -9.65
CA GLU A 99 -1.32 9.67 -8.62
C GLU A 99 -2.33 9.43 -7.50
N GLY A 100 -3.59 9.12 -7.86
CA GLY A 100 -4.60 8.78 -6.87
C GLY A 100 -4.26 7.50 -6.10
N PHE A 101 -3.56 6.54 -6.71
CA PHE A 101 -3.07 5.36 -5.99
C PHE A 101 -1.95 5.75 -5.04
N HIS A 102 -1.00 6.57 -5.49
CA HIS A 102 0.07 7.09 -4.65
C HIS A 102 -0.48 7.78 -3.39
N GLN A 103 -1.45 8.68 -3.57
CA GLN A 103 -2.10 9.38 -2.47
C GLN A 103 -2.80 8.41 -1.52
N ALA A 104 -3.62 7.48 -2.04
CA ALA A 104 -4.34 6.52 -1.21
C ALA A 104 -3.40 5.57 -0.44
N ILE A 105 -2.29 5.16 -1.04
CA ILE A 105 -1.27 4.34 -0.39
C ILE A 105 -0.63 5.10 0.77
N ASN A 106 -0.23 6.36 0.56
CA ASN A 106 0.36 7.18 1.62
C ASN A 106 -0.63 7.42 2.76
N SER A 107 -1.88 7.73 2.44
CA SER A 107 -2.92 7.92 3.46
C SER A 107 -3.23 6.64 4.25
N LEU A 108 -3.17 5.45 3.62
CA LEU A 108 -3.27 4.16 4.34
C LEU A 108 -2.08 3.89 5.23
N ILE A 109 -0.87 4.21 4.77
CA ILE A 109 0.35 4.10 5.57
C ILE A 109 0.22 4.97 6.81
N ASP A 110 -0.16 6.23 6.65
CA ASP A 110 -0.30 7.18 7.75
C ASP A 110 -1.37 6.73 8.76
N ALA A 111 -2.52 6.25 8.27
CA ALA A 111 -3.57 5.69 9.12
C ALA A 111 -3.05 4.48 9.90
N THR A 112 -2.41 3.52 9.23
CA THR A 112 -2.01 2.25 9.84
C THR A 112 -0.71 2.30 10.66
N GLN A 113 0.09 3.37 10.54
CA GLN A 113 1.34 3.55 11.28
C GLN A 113 1.11 3.65 12.80
N ARG A 114 -0.07 4.13 13.21
CA ARG A 114 -0.42 4.34 14.63
C ARG A 114 -1.11 3.14 15.27
N PHE A 115 -1.52 2.15 14.48
CA PHE A 115 -2.24 0.99 14.99
C PHE A 115 -1.27 0.18 15.88
N LYS A 116 -1.55 0.13 17.17
CA LYS A 116 -0.87 -0.79 18.08
C LYS A 116 -1.29 -2.21 17.71
N GLU A 117 -0.31 -3.09 17.50
CA GLU A 117 -0.57 -4.52 17.42
C GLU A 117 -1.13 -4.96 18.77
N TYR A 118 -2.39 -5.38 18.80
CA TYR A 118 -3.05 -6.00 19.95
C TYR A 118 -3.16 -7.50 19.70
#